data_AF-A0A7Y2BNS8-F1
#
_entry.id   AF-A0A7Y2BNS8-F1
#
_cell.length_a   1.000
_cell.length_b   1.000
_cell.length_c   1.000
_cell.angle_alpha   90.00
_cell.angle_beta   90.00
_cell.angle_gamma   90.00
#
_symmetry.space_group_name_H-M   'P 1'
#
loop_
_entity.id
_entity.type
_entity.pdbx_description
1 polymer ?
#
loop_
_entity_poly.entity_id
_entity_poly.type
_entity_poly.pdbx_seq_one_letter_code
_entity_poly.pdbx_strand_id
1 'polypeptide(L)'
;MTLSDFRNYESLRLETDGLSVILTGDNGAGKTNLLEAISMFVPGRGLRGAAFDDIARRGCASGWAVAADTMGPNDETVLGTAWRPPAGQQQGASGRQVRIKGELQKGSGSLGEYV
;
A
#
# COMPACT_ATOMS: atom_id res chain seq x y z
N MET A 1 7.14 6.96 4.61
CA MET A 1 6.47 5.89 3.84
C MET A 1 7.48 5.12 3.01
N THR A 2 7.34 3.79 2.95
CA THR A 2 8.17 2.89 2.13
C THR A 2 7.27 1.98 1.31
N LEU A 3 7.63 1.69 0.07
CA LEU A 3 6.94 0.72 -0.78
C LEU A 3 7.91 -0.17 -1.56
N SER A 4 7.43 -1.34 -1.95
CA SER A 4 8.17 -2.33 -2.72
C SER A 4 7.27 -3.00 -3.76
N ASP A 5 7.79 -3.15 -4.98
CA ASP A 5 7.15 -3.80 -6.13
C ASP A 5 5.71 -3.32 -6.40
N PHE A 6 5.48 -2.03 -6.23
CA PHE A 6 4.17 -1.40 -6.38
C PHE A 6 4.09 -0.64 -7.71
N ARG A 7 3.22 -1.09 -8.63
CA ARG A 7 3.02 -0.51 -9.97
C ARG A 7 4.33 -0.38 -10.76
N ASN A 8 4.84 0.83 -10.93
CA ASN A 8 6.10 1.08 -11.65
C ASN A 8 7.30 1.27 -10.70
N TYR A 9 7.10 1.17 -9.38
CA TYR A 9 8.16 1.28 -8.39
C TYR A 9 8.64 -0.11 -7.97
N GLU A 10 9.92 -0.39 -8.18
CA GLU A 10 10.57 -1.54 -7.53
C GLU A 10 10.76 -1.29 -6.04
N SER A 11 11.25 -0.11 -5.68
CA SER A 11 11.29 0.36 -4.30
C SER A 11 11.23 1.89 -4.26
N LEU A 12 10.68 2.45 -3.18
CA LEU A 12 10.72 3.88 -2.89
C LEU A 12 10.63 4.07 -1.38
N ARG A 13 11.46 4.97 -0.84
CA ARG A 13 11.32 5.55 0.49
C ARG A 13 11.04 7.04 0.32
N LEU A 14 9.95 7.50 0.91
CA LEU A 14 9.50 8.88 0.87
C LEU A 14 9.35 9.38 2.30
N GLU A 15 10.13 10.39 2.64
CA GLU A 15 10.05 11.12 3.91
C GLU A 15 9.47 12.50 3.60
N THR A 16 8.55 12.95 4.45
CA THR A 16 7.81 14.20 4.28
C THR A 16 7.78 14.92 5.62
N ASP A 17 8.23 16.16 5.64
CA ASP A 17 8.34 17.02 6.83
C ASP A 17 7.47 18.29 6.75
N GLY A 18 6.97 18.63 5.56
CA GLY A 18 6.11 19.79 5.31
C GLY A 18 4.61 19.51 5.38
N LEU A 19 3.82 20.56 5.67
CA LEU A 19 2.34 20.53 5.66
C LEU A 19 1.73 20.23 4.28
N SER A 20 2.51 20.38 3.21
CA SER A 20 2.04 20.16 1.83
C SER A 20 3.14 19.52 1.01
N VAL A 21 2.76 18.49 0.25
CA VAL A 21 3.66 17.73 -0.63
C VAL A 21 3.13 17.82 -2.05
N ILE A 22 3.96 18.30 -2.97
CA ILE A 22 3.62 18.43 -4.39
C ILE A 22 4.37 17.37 -5.18
N LEU A 23 3.63 16.53 -5.91
CA LEU A 23 4.21 15.53 -6.82
C LEU A 23 4.27 16.10 -8.24
N THR A 24 5.47 16.26 -8.80
CA THR A 24 5.71 16.79 -10.16
C THR A 24 6.46 15.79 -11.03
N GLY A 25 6.52 16.05 -12.33
CA GLY A 25 7.17 15.19 -13.32
C GLY A 25 6.25 14.79 -14.47
N ASP A 26 6.78 14.04 -15.43
CA ASP A 26 6.08 13.71 -16.67
C ASP A 26 4.87 12.79 -16.48
N ASN A 27 4.00 12.75 -17.49
CA ASN A 27 2.93 11.76 -17.54
C ASN A 27 3.52 10.35 -17.58
N GLY A 28 2.99 9.45 -16.75
CA GLY A 28 3.53 8.10 -16.60
C GLY A 28 4.68 7.96 -15.59
N ALA A 29 5.20 9.05 -15.01
CA ALA A 29 6.29 9.00 -14.03
C ALA A 29 5.95 8.29 -12.70
N GLY A 30 4.68 7.94 -12.46
CA GLY A 30 4.24 7.22 -11.24
C GLY A 30 3.58 8.07 -10.17
N LYS A 31 3.39 9.38 -10.39
CA LYS A 31 2.73 10.30 -9.42
C LYS A 31 1.39 9.76 -8.87
N THR A 32 0.50 9.31 -9.75
CA THR A 32 -0.79 8.72 -9.34
C THR A 32 -0.63 7.34 -8.70
N ASN A 33 0.42 6.59 -9.03
CA ASN A 33 0.70 5.31 -8.37
C ASN A 33 1.13 5.53 -6.92
N LEU A 34 1.81 6.64 -6.62
CA LEU A 34 2.13 7.03 -5.24
C LEU A 34 0.86 7.39 -4.44
N LEU A 35 -0.08 8.12 -5.04
CA LEU A 35 -1.40 8.36 -4.43
C LEU A 35 -2.20 7.07 -4.24
N GLU A 36 -2.10 6.14 -5.19
CA GLU A 36 -2.70 4.82 -5.05
C GLU A 36 -2.08 4.02 -3.89
N ALA A 37 -0.76 4.08 -3.70
CA ALA A 37 -0.08 3.46 -2.56
C ALA A 37 -0.59 4.02 -1.22
N ILE A 38 -0.73 5.35 -1.11
CA ILE A 38 -1.30 6.00 0.07
C ILE A 38 -2.75 5.53 0.31
N SER A 39 -3.55 5.42 -0.75
CA SER A 39 -4.94 4.96 -0.65
C SER A 39 -5.08 3.52 -0.14
N MET A 40 -4.00 2.73 -0.11
CA MET A 40 -4.02 1.39 0.46
C MET A 40 -4.15 1.39 1.99
N PHE A 41 -3.93 2.53 2.66
CA PHE A 41 -4.14 2.67 4.11
C PHE A 41 -5.60 2.96 4.49
N VAL A 42 -6.54 2.89 3.52
CA VAL A 42 -7.99 3.03 3.76
C VAL A 42 -8.68 1.67 3.57
N PRO A 43 -9.78 1.38 4.28
CA PRO A 43 -10.61 0.20 4.01
C PRO A 43 -11.03 0.07 2.53
N GLY A 44 -11.14 -1.16 2.03
CA GLY A 44 -11.58 -1.45 0.66
C GLY A 44 -10.44 -1.85 -0.30
N ARG A 45 -10.45 -1.32 -1.52
CA ARG A 45 -9.49 -1.67 -2.60
C ARG A 45 -8.61 -0.49 -3.03
N GLY A 46 -8.66 0.59 -2.27
CA GLY A 46 -8.05 1.90 -2.57
C GLY A 46 -8.59 2.58 -3.82
N LEU A 47 -7.89 3.63 -4.24
CA LEU A 47 -8.40 4.69 -5.11
C LEU A 47 -8.93 4.20 -6.46
N ARG A 48 -8.25 3.23 -7.09
CA ARG A 48 -8.62 2.73 -8.42
C ARG A 48 -9.49 1.47 -8.39
N GLY A 49 -9.64 0.83 -7.23
CA GLY A 49 -10.37 -0.42 -7.10
C GLY A 49 -9.78 -1.62 -7.86
N ALA A 50 -8.52 -1.54 -8.30
CA ALA A 50 -7.87 -2.55 -9.14
C ALA A 50 -7.77 -3.93 -8.43
N ALA A 51 -7.50 -4.99 -9.19
CA ALA A 51 -7.10 -6.27 -8.62
C ALA A 51 -5.72 -6.16 -7.96
N PHE A 52 -5.51 -6.87 -6.84
CA PHE A 52 -4.27 -6.71 -6.08
C PHE A 52 -3.06 -7.25 -6.84
N ASP A 53 -3.26 -8.24 -7.71
CA ASP A 53 -2.31 -8.70 -8.71
C ASP A 53 -1.99 -7.64 -9.77
N ASP A 54 -2.98 -6.86 -10.23
CA ASP A 54 -2.75 -5.75 -11.16
C ASP A 54 -1.92 -4.60 -10.56
N ILE A 55 -1.90 -4.48 -9.22
CA ILE A 55 -1.09 -3.50 -8.50
C ILE A 55 0.38 -3.92 -8.48
N ALA A 56 0.68 -5.21 -8.49
CA ALA A 56 2.06 -5.69 -8.46
C ALA A 56 2.85 -5.16 -9.67
N ARG A 57 4.12 -4.87 -9.45
CA ARG A 57 5.01 -4.46 -10.53
C ARG A 57 5.13 -5.58 -11.56
N ARG A 58 5.08 -5.21 -12.84
CA ARG A 58 5.22 -6.16 -13.94
C ARG A 58 6.55 -6.92 -13.82
N GLY A 59 6.47 -8.25 -13.91
CA GLY A 59 7.62 -9.14 -13.74
C GLY A 59 7.98 -9.47 -12.29
N CYS A 60 7.27 -8.91 -11.30
CA CYS A 60 7.42 -9.30 -9.90
C CYS A 60 6.54 -10.51 -9.55
N ALA A 61 7.14 -11.55 -8.97
CA ALA A 61 6.43 -12.76 -8.53
C ALA A 61 6.18 -12.80 -7.01
N SER A 62 6.69 -11.84 -6.23
CA SER A 62 6.60 -11.84 -4.76
C SER A 62 5.42 -11.01 -4.22
N GLY A 63 4.75 -10.24 -5.07
CA GLY A 63 3.65 -9.34 -4.70
C GLY A 63 4.15 -7.92 -4.43
N TRP A 64 3.47 -7.18 -3.55
CA TRP A 64 3.80 -5.80 -3.22
C TRP A 64 3.56 -5.49 -1.74
N ALA A 65 4.19 -4.43 -1.25
CA ALA A 65 3.97 -3.93 0.11
C ALA A 65 4.09 -2.41 0.15
N VAL A 66 3.32 -1.79 1.05
CA VAL A 66 3.38 -0.37 1.41
C VAL A 66 3.33 -0.27 2.93
N ALA A 67 4.22 0.52 3.52
CA ALA A 67 4.25 0.79 4.95
C ALA A 67 4.45 2.28 5.20
N ALA A 68 3.82 2.80 6.24
CA ALA A 68 3.93 4.20 6.62
C ALA A 68 3.82 4.35 8.14
N ASP A 69 4.68 5.19 8.69
CA ASP A 69 4.48 5.83 9.98
C ASP A 69 3.44 6.93 9.79
N THR A 70 2.39 6.89 10.61
CA THR A 70 1.26 7.81 10.53
C THR A 70 1.03 8.45 11.89
N MET A 71 0.62 9.72 11.88
CA MET A 71 0.21 10.43 13.09
C MET A 71 -1.30 10.65 12.99
N GLY A 72 -2.04 10.02 13.91
CA GLY A 72 -3.49 10.14 13.99
C GLY A 72 -3.95 10.51 15.40
N PRO A 73 -5.27 10.46 15.66
CA PRO A 73 -5.82 10.71 16.98
C PRO A 73 -5.29 9.77 18.08
N ASN A 74 -4.82 8.57 17.68
CA ASN A 74 -4.37 7.50 18.57
C ASN A 74 -2.84 7.39 18.67
N ASP A 75 -2.16 8.53 18.61
CA ASP A 75 -0.69 8.67 18.55
C ASP A 75 -0.06 8.09 17.27
N GLU A 76 1.28 8.13 17.23
CA GLU A 76 2.08 7.56 16.15
C GLU A 76 1.78 6.06 15.99
N THR A 77 1.45 5.67 14.77
CA THR A 77 1.10 4.30 14.43
C THR A 77 1.76 3.89 13.13
N VAL A 78 2.40 2.72 13.15
CA VAL A 78 2.93 2.07 11.95
C VAL A 78 1.84 1.28 11.27
N LEU A 79 1.47 1.68 10.05
CA LEU A 79 0.54 0.97 9.19
C LEU A 79 1.30 0.23 8.09
N GLY A 80 0.89 -1.00 7.81
CA GLY A 80 1.42 -1.83 6.75
C GLY A 80 0.32 -2.51 5.97
N THR A 81 0.45 -2.54 4.65
CA THR A 81 -0.43 -3.30 3.78
C THR A 81 0.36 -3.98 2.69
N ALA A 82 -0.01 -5.22 2.40
CA ALA A 82 0.70 -6.03 1.43
C ALA A 82 -0.24 -6.98 0.74
N TRP A 83 0.19 -7.44 -0.42
CA TRP A 83 -0.41 -8.56 -1.11
C TRP A 83 0.69 -9.47 -1.62
N ARG A 84 0.44 -10.77 -1.56
CA ARG A 84 1.32 -11.80 -2.13
C ARG A 84 0.49 -12.71 -3.01
N PRO A 85 1.02 -13.19 -4.13
CA PRO A 85 0.33 -14.21 -4.91
C PRO A 85 0.11 -15.46 -4.06
N PRO A 86 -1.02 -16.18 -4.25
CA PRO A 86 -1.27 -17.43 -3.57
C PRO A 86 -0.17 -18.45 -3.90
N ALA A 87 0.28 -19.21 -2.89
CA ALA A 87 1.25 -20.28 -3.08
C ALA A 87 0.53 -21.59 -3.47
N GLY A 88 0.86 -22.16 -4.63
CA GLY A 88 0.32 -23.45 -5.10
C GLY A 88 -1.05 -23.37 -5.78
N GLN A 89 -1.73 -24.52 -5.95
CA GLN A 89 -3.04 -24.67 -6.62
C GLN A 89 -4.24 -24.17 -5.79
N GLN A 90 -4.04 -23.22 -4.87
CA GLN A 90 -5.14 -22.59 -4.16
C GLN A 90 -5.78 -21.55 -5.09
N GLN A 91 -6.82 -21.99 -5.82
CA GLN A 91 -7.70 -21.13 -6.62
C GLN A 91 -8.51 -20.23 -5.69
N GLY A 92 -7.92 -19.09 -5.35
CA GLY A 92 -8.57 -18.02 -4.60
C GLY A 92 -7.70 -16.77 -4.65
N ALA A 93 -8.31 -15.60 -4.85
CA ALA A 93 -7.59 -14.34 -4.74
C ALA A 93 -7.02 -14.21 -3.33
N SER A 94 -5.69 -14.23 -3.21
CA SER A 94 -5.02 -13.88 -1.96
C SER A 94 -5.51 -12.50 -1.52
N GLY A 95 -6.04 -12.41 -0.29
CA GLY A 95 -6.56 -11.17 0.25
C GLY A 95 -5.44 -10.17 0.57
N ARG A 96 -5.79 -8.88 0.64
CA ARG A 96 -4.89 -7.85 1.15
C ARG A 96 -4.58 -8.11 2.62
N GLN A 97 -3.30 -8.28 2.93
CA GLN A 97 -2.80 -8.33 4.30
C GLN A 97 -2.69 -6.91 4.84
N VAL A 98 -3.07 -6.73 6.10
CA VAL A 98 -2.94 -5.47 6.84
C VAL A 98 -2.24 -5.74 8.15
N ARG A 99 -1.24 -4.92 8.46
CA ARG A 99 -0.52 -4.92 9.74
C ARG A 99 -0.64 -3.55 10.39
N ILE A 100 -0.93 -3.52 11.67
CA ILE A 100 -1.00 -2.31 12.48
C ILE A 100 -0.07 -2.52 13.67
N LYS A 101 0.90 -1.62 13.86
CA LYS A 101 1.98 -1.77 14.86
C LYS A 101 2.70 -3.14 14.76
N GLY A 102 2.84 -3.65 13.53
CA GLY A 102 3.44 -4.96 13.23
C GLY A 102 2.49 -6.16 13.34
N GLU A 103 1.31 -6.00 13.94
CA GLU A 103 0.36 -7.10 14.16
C GLU A 103 -0.60 -7.29 12.98
N LEU A 104 -0.75 -8.54 12.53
CA LEU A 104 -1.65 -8.90 11.42
C LEU A 104 -3.12 -8.73 11.84
N GLN A 105 -3.88 -8.03 11.00
CA GLN A 105 -5.30 -7.75 11.21
C GLN A 105 -6.20 -8.70 10.41
N LYS A 106 -7.46 -8.85 10.85
CA LYS A 106 -8.48 -9.69 10.19
C LYS A 106 -8.82 -9.23 8.77
N GLY A 107 -8.58 -7.97 8.47
CA GLY A 107 -8.81 -7.38 7.16
C GLY A 107 -8.63 -5.88 7.21
N SER A 108 -8.97 -5.21 6.11
CA SER A 108 -8.74 -3.77 6.02
C SER A 108 -9.75 -2.89 6.75
N GLY A 109 -10.83 -3.45 7.29
CA GLY A 109 -11.77 -2.68 8.10
C GLY A 109 -11.10 -1.99 9.28
N SER A 110 -10.10 -2.66 9.88
CA SER A 110 -9.30 -2.14 11.01
C SER A 110 -8.55 -0.85 10.69
N LEU A 111 -8.28 -0.54 9.41
CA LEU A 111 -7.63 0.71 9.03
C LEU A 111 -8.50 1.93 9.30
N GLY A 112 -9.83 1.78 9.28
CA GLY A 112 -10.77 2.90 9.47
C GLY A 112 -10.72 3.55 10.85
N GLU A 113 -10.04 2.93 11.82
CA GLU A 113 -9.80 3.50 13.16
C GLU A 113 -8.56 4.42 13.20
N TYR A 114 -7.79 4.48 12.11
CA TYR A 114 -6.49 5.16 12.02
C TYR A 114 -6.41 6.20 10.89
N VAL A 115 -7.53 6.46 10.20
CA VAL A 115 -7.65 7.48 9.13
C VAL A 115 -8.83 8.40 9.35
#